data_AF-A0A1F2YD27-F1
#
_entry.id   AF-A0A1F2YD27-F1
#
_cell.length_a   1.000
_cell.length_b   1.000
_cell.length_c   1.000
_cell.angle_alpha   90.00
_cell.angle_beta   90.00
_cell.angle_gamma   90.00
#
_symmetry.space_group_name_H-M   'P 1'
#
loop_
_entity.id
_entity.type
_entity.pdbx_description
1 polymer ?
#
loop_
_entity_poly.entity_id
_entity_poly.type
_entity_poly.pdbx_seq_one_letter_code
_entity_poly.pdbx_strand_id
1 'polypeptide(L)'
;TDDYAVNTQVFEDCEALKILVNSVDDPPHCRFMVPAIVDRSPLVISVASNGTSPVLSRQIRTQLETSIPHGMGKLAEFSGKWRAAVKAKISNPDERRVFWEDLYASSLKEQVFHDNLVEADRLIEQALLEWKTPKGEVYLVGAGPGDPELLTLKALRLMQQADVVIYDRLVSPAIMELCRRDATKIYVGKARSNHAVPQEGINALLVEYASKGQRVCRLKGGDPFIFGRGGEEIQELFAAGVPFQVVPGITAASGCSAYAGIPLTHRAYAQSVRFLTGHLKEGSPELPWDELVYQNQTLVLYMGLVGLEKICEKLIEHGQRPDMPVALISKGTTPEQKVLVGTLADIASKVEENHIQAPTLTIIGDVVSLREQLQWQD
;
A
#
# COMPACT_ATOMS: atom_id res chain seq x y z
N THR A 1 22.54 -36.03 -15.27
CA THR A 1 23.89 -36.62 -15.13
C THR A 1 24.91 -35.63 -15.69
N ASP A 2 26.20 -35.88 -15.53
CA ASP A 2 27.24 -35.05 -16.16
C ASP A 2 27.39 -35.32 -17.68
N ASP A 3 26.65 -36.30 -18.22
CA ASP A 3 26.61 -36.63 -19.64
C ASP A 3 25.40 -35.97 -20.31
N TYR A 4 25.69 -35.01 -21.20
CA TYR A 4 24.69 -34.26 -21.96
C TYR A 4 23.86 -35.17 -22.88
N ALA A 5 24.47 -36.15 -23.54
CA ALA A 5 23.75 -37.03 -24.47
C ALA A 5 22.72 -37.90 -23.73
N VAL A 6 23.09 -38.38 -22.54
CA VAL A 6 22.18 -39.11 -21.66
C VAL A 6 21.02 -38.23 -21.22
N ASN A 7 21.28 -36.98 -20.83
CA ASN A 7 20.23 -36.05 -20.39
C ASN A 7 19.24 -35.73 -21.52
N THR A 8 19.72 -35.51 -22.74
CA THR A 8 18.87 -35.27 -23.92
C THR A 8 18.00 -36.48 -24.23
N GLN A 9 18.57 -37.69 -24.23
CA GLN A 9 17.79 -38.91 -24.49
C GLN A 9 16.69 -39.11 -23.43
N VAL A 10 17.03 -38.93 -22.15
CA VAL A 10 16.05 -39.04 -21.05
C VAL A 10 14.93 -38.01 -21.21
N PHE A 11 15.26 -36.80 -21.66
CA PHE A 11 14.26 -35.77 -21.93
C PHE A 11 13.32 -36.15 -23.08
N GLU A 12 13.86 -36.62 -24.21
CA GLU A 12 13.06 -37.04 -25.36
C GLU A 12 12.14 -38.22 -25.02
N ASP A 13 12.63 -39.20 -24.27
CA ASP A 13 11.85 -40.34 -23.79
C ASP A 13 10.71 -39.87 -22.87
N CYS A 14 11.00 -38.93 -21.96
CA CYS A 14 10.01 -38.36 -21.05
C CYS A 14 8.95 -37.53 -21.80
N GLU A 15 9.34 -36.74 -22.81
CA GLU A 15 8.42 -36.00 -23.66
C GLU A 15 7.48 -36.93 -24.44
N ALA A 16 8.01 -38.02 -25.00
CA ALA A 16 7.22 -39.02 -25.71
C ALA A 16 6.15 -39.67 -24.81
N LEU A 17 6.48 -39.86 -23.52
CA LEU A 17 5.60 -40.47 -22.53
C LEU A 17 4.75 -39.46 -21.74
N LYS A 18 4.89 -38.15 -22.01
CA LYS A 18 4.24 -37.06 -21.25
C LYS A 18 4.57 -37.08 -19.75
N ILE A 19 5.79 -37.48 -19.41
CA ILE A 19 6.30 -37.51 -18.05
C ILE A 19 7.06 -36.20 -17.79
N LEU A 20 6.80 -35.56 -16.66
CA LEU A 20 7.54 -34.36 -16.25
C LEU A 20 9.00 -34.73 -15.95
N VAL A 21 9.93 -34.03 -16.59
CA VAL A 21 11.37 -34.22 -16.45
C VAL A 21 12.06 -32.92 -16.03
N ASN A 22 13.10 -33.03 -15.20
CA ASN A 22 13.97 -31.92 -14.81
C ASN A 22 15.42 -32.35 -15.03
N SER A 23 16.12 -31.63 -15.92
CA SER A 23 17.55 -31.77 -16.13
C SER A 23 18.26 -30.65 -15.35
N VAL A 24 19.04 -31.02 -14.34
CA VAL A 24 19.76 -30.06 -13.48
C VAL A 24 20.77 -29.28 -14.34
N ASP A 25 20.79 -27.96 -14.18
CA ASP A 25 21.63 -27.02 -14.94
C ASP A 25 21.41 -26.97 -16.47
N ASP A 26 20.30 -27.53 -16.96
CA ASP A 26 19.93 -27.55 -18.39
C ASP A 26 18.46 -27.14 -18.60
N PRO A 27 18.15 -25.83 -18.53
CA PRO A 27 16.79 -25.31 -18.61
C PRO A 27 16.00 -25.69 -19.88
N PRO A 28 16.59 -25.76 -21.09
CA PRO A 28 15.89 -26.20 -22.30
C PRO A 28 15.28 -27.61 -22.19
N HIS A 29 15.93 -28.51 -21.44
CA HIS A 29 15.50 -29.90 -21.25
C HIS A 29 14.76 -30.12 -19.92
N CYS A 30 14.01 -29.10 -19.48
CA CYS A 30 13.14 -29.17 -18.32
C CYS A 30 11.67 -28.98 -18.70
N ARG A 31 10.79 -29.72 -18.00
CA ARG A 31 9.33 -29.52 -17.97
C ARG A 31 8.80 -29.17 -16.59
N PHE A 32 9.64 -29.29 -15.57
CA PHE A 32 9.43 -28.70 -14.25
C PHE A 32 10.79 -28.31 -13.64
N MET A 33 10.75 -27.55 -12.55
CA MET A 33 11.93 -27.22 -11.75
C MET A 33 11.70 -27.65 -10.31
N VAL A 34 12.76 -28.11 -9.65
CA VAL A 34 12.74 -28.43 -8.22
C VAL A 34 12.89 -27.12 -7.43
N PRO A 35 11.88 -26.68 -6.66
CA PRO A 35 11.97 -25.46 -5.88
C PRO A 35 12.82 -25.68 -4.61
N ALA A 36 13.24 -24.58 -3.98
CA ALA A 36 13.71 -24.62 -2.60
C ALA A 36 12.50 -24.82 -1.68
N ILE A 37 12.51 -25.88 -0.85
CA ILE A 37 11.36 -26.28 -0.02
C ILE A 37 11.64 -26.04 1.46
N VAL A 38 10.68 -25.42 2.17
CA VAL A 38 10.59 -25.43 3.63
C VAL A 38 9.49 -26.40 4.02
N ASP A 39 9.85 -27.50 4.67
CA ASP A 39 8.92 -28.55 5.07
C ASP A 39 8.56 -28.44 6.55
N ARG A 40 7.26 -28.29 6.82
CA ARG A 40 6.59 -28.34 8.13
C ARG A 40 5.33 -29.19 7.99
N SER A 41 5.41 -30.33 7.31
CA SER A 41 4.28 -31.18 6.92
C SER A 41 3.21 -31.27 8.02
N PRO A 42 1.92 -31.05 7.66
CA PRO A 42 1.38 -30.89 6.31
C PRO A 42 1.56 -29.48 5.70
N LEU A 43 2.15 -28.52 6.42
CA LEU A 43 2.44 -27.18 5.88
C LEU A 43 3.74 -27.22 5.07
N VAL A 44 3.68 -26.90 3.78
CA VAL A 44 4.84 -26.88 2.87
C VAL A 44 4.91 -25.55 2.16
N ILE A 45 6.11 -24.97 2.08
CA ILE A 45 6.36 -23.74 1.32
C ILE A 45 7.41 -24.03 0.25
N SER A 46 7.11 -23.66 -0.98
CA SER A 46 8.04 -23.74 -2.12
C SER A 46 8.45 -22.35 -2.58
N VAL A 47 9.75 -22.17 -2.81
CA VAL A 47 10.37 -20.94 -3.32
C VAL A 47 11.08 -21.26 -4.61
N ALA A 48 10.72 -20.57 -5.69
CA ALA A 48 11.32 -20.77 -7.00
C ALA A 48 11.57 -19.44 -7.71
N SER A 49 12.73 -19.34 -8.37
CA SER A 49 13.08 -18.26 -9.29
C SER A 49 12.97 -18.69 -10.76
N ASN A 50 12.34 -19.83 -11.06
CA ASN A 50 12.32 -20.44 -12.39
C ASN A 50 13.71 -20.50 -13.06
N GLY A 51 14.73 -20.91 -12.31
CA GLY A 51 16.11 -21.07 -12.81
C GLY A 51 16.91 -19.76 -12.95
N THR A 52 16.28 -18.59 -12.82
CA THR A 52 16.98 -17.29 -12.99
C THR A 52 17.99 -16.98 -11.87
N SER A 53 17.70 -17.37 -10.62
CA SER A 53 18.62 -17.18 -9.48
C SER A 53 18.40 -18.25 -8.39
N PRO A 54 19.04 -19.42 -8.53
CA PRO A 54 18.99 -20.48 -7.51
C PRO A 54 19.52 -20.02 -6.14
N VAL A 55 20.52 -19.14 -6.14
CA VAL A 55 21.11 -18.57 -4.91
C VAL A 55 20.09 -17.72 -4.14
N LEU A 56 19.33 -16.87 -4.83
CA LEU A 56 18.26 -16.08 -4.22
C LEU A 56 17.18 -16.98 -3.62
N SER A 57 16.75 -18.02 -4.35
CA SER A 57 15.77 -19.00 -3.85
C SER A 57 16.23 -19.67 -2.55
N ARG A 58 17.53 -20.01 -2.47
CA ARG A 58 18.16 -20.58 -1.27
C ARG A 58 18.23 -19.58 -0.10
N GLN A 59 18.56 -18.32 -0.38
CA GLN A 59 18.62 -17.26 0.64
C GLN A 59 17.23 -17.04 1.27
N ILE A 60 16.19 -16.93 0.44
CA ILE A 60 14.81 -16.76 0.90
C ILE A 60 14.33 -18.00 1.68
N ARG A 61 14.63 -19.22 1.21
CA ARG A 61 14.36 -20.45 1.98
C ARG A 61 14.96 -20.38 3.38
N THR A 62 16.21 -19.93 3.50
CA THR A 62 16.92 -19.83 4.79
C THR A 62 16.25 -18.83 5.74
N GLN A 63 15.80 -17.68 5.21
CA GLN A 63 15.04 -16.69 5.98
C GLN A 63 13.71 -17.28 6.48
N LEU A 64 13.00 -18.02 5.61
CA LEU A 64 11.73 -18.68 5.95
C LEU A 64 11.90 -19.81 6.97
N GLU A 65 12.95 -20.62 6.87
CA GLU A 65 13.25 -21.66 7.86
C GLU A 65 13.43 -21.08 9.26
N THR A 66 14.03 -19.89 9.35
CA THR A 66 14.27 -19.19 10.62
C THR A 66 12.98 -18.59 11.20
N SER A 67 12.09 -18.06 10.35
CA SER A 67 10.86 -17.40 10.79
C SER A 67 9.71 -18.36 11.08
N ILE A 68 9.75 -19.60 10.58
CA ILE A 68 8.65 -20.57 10.67
C ILE A 68 9.02 -21.71 11.64
N PRO A 69 8.41 -21.74 12.85
CA PRO A 69 8.69 -22.76 13.85
C PRO A 69 8.41 -24.18 13.35
N HIS A 70 9.20 -25.15 13.82
CA HIS A 70 9.00 -26.58 13.51
C HIS A 70 7.62 -27.10 13.93
N GLY A 71 7.03 -26.56 15.00
CA GLY A 71 5.71 -26.94 15.51
C GLY A 71 4.53 -26.57 14.60
N MET A 72 4.73 -25.77 13.54
CA MET A 72 3.64 -25.33 12.66
C MET A 72 2.90 -26.49 11.97
N GLY A 73 3.58 -27.59 11.67
CA GLY A 73 2.93 -28.79 11.12
C GLY A 73 1.92 -29.40 12.10
N LYS A 74 2.31 -29.57 13.37
CA LYS A 74 1.42 -30.03 14.44
C LYS A 74 0.20 -29.13 14.59
N LEU A 75 0.40 -27.81 14.53
CA LEU A 75 -0.70 -26.84 14.57
C LEU A 75 -1.65 -27.00 13.39
N ALA A 76 -1.13 -27.17 12.18
CA ALA A 76 -1.96 -27.37 10.99
C ALA A 76 -2.81 -28.64 11.08
N GLU A 77 -2.23 -29.76 11.51
CA GLU A 77 -2.99 -31.01 11.75
C GLU A 77 -4.04 -30.85 12.85
N PHE A 78 -3.65 -30.22 13.96
CA PHE A 78 -4.53 -29.97 15.09
C PHE A 78 -5.74 -29.11 14.69
N SER A 79 -5.50 -27.97 14.06
CA SER A 79 -6.56 -27.10 13.53
C SER A 79 -7.44 -27.82 12.50
N GLY A 80 -6.86 -28.72 11.70
CA GLY A 80 -7.57 -29.53 10.72
C GLY A 80 -8.69 -30.38 11.33
N LYS A 81 -8.47 -30.96 12.51
CA LYS A 81 -9.46 -31.78 13.25
C LYS A 81 -10.70 -30.96 13.63
N TRP A 82 -10.50 -29.69 14.00
CA TRP A 82 -11.54 -28.78 14.46
C TRP A 82 -12.30 -28.08 13.33
N ARG A 83 -11.81 -28.13 12.09
CA ARG A 83 -12.39 -27.44 10.94
C ARG A 83 -13.88 -27.73 10.73
N ALA A 84 -14.30 -28.99 10.91
CA ALA A 84 -15.71 -29.38 10.75
C ALA A 84 -16.61 -28.80 11.84
N ALA A 85 -16.17 -28.85 13.11
CA ALA A 85 -16.90 -28.28 14.25
C ALA A 85 -17.03 -26.76 14.14
N VAL A 86 -15.93 -26.08 13.79
CA VAL A 86 -15.93 -24.62 13.55
C VAL A 86 -16.88 -24.26 12.40
N LYS A 87 -16.90 -25.04 11.30
CA LYS A 87 -17.81 -24.81 10.17
C LYS A 87 -19.27 -25.05 10.52
N ALA A 88 -19.58 -25.98 11.42
CA ALA A 88 -20.94 -26.22 11.89
C ALA A 88 -21.46 -25.06 12.76
N LYS A 89 -20.59 -24.44 13.57
CA LYS A 89 -20.95 -23.31 14.44
C LYS A 89 -20.96 -21.96 13.70
N ILE A 90 -19.99 -21.73 12.83
CA ILE A 90 -19.75 -20.47 12.12
C ILE A 90 -19.91 -20.69 10.62
N SER A 91 -21.08 -20.31 10.08
CA SER A 91 -21.46 -20.55 8.69
C SER A 91 -20.76 -19.61 7.70
N ASN A 92 -20.51 -18.36 8.10
CA ASN A 92 -19.85 -17.35 7.27
C ASN A 92 -18.34 -17.63 7.13
N PRO A 93 -17.80 -17.73 5.90
CA PRO A 93 -16.36 -17.90 5.67
C PRO A 93 -15.46 -16.82 6.28
N ASP A 94 -15.86 -15.55 6.20
CA ASP A 94 -15.06 -14.42 6.71
C ASP A 94 -14.98 -14.47 8.24
N GLU A 95 -16.10 -14.78 8.90
CA GLU A 95 -16.16 -14.97 10.35
C GLU A 95 -15.30 -16.15 10.82
N ARG A 96 -15.29 -17.26 10.06
CA ARG A 96 -14.39 -18.39 10.37
C ARG A 96 -12.92 -18.00 10.29
N ARG A 97 -12.55 -17.16 9.33
CA ARG A 97 -11.19 -16.66 9.21
C ARG A 97 -10.82 -15.82 10.43
N VAL A 98 -11.69 -14.90 10.84
CA VAL A 98 -11.50 -14.10 12.06
C VAL A 98 -11.30 -15.00 13.28
N PHE A 99 -12.16 -16.00 13.46
CA PHE A 99 -12.04 -16.99 14.53
C PHE A 99 -10.65 -17.65 14.58
N TRP A 100 -10.17 -18.14 13.44
CA TRP A 100 -8.84 -18.78 13.37
C TRP A 100 -7.69 -17.79 13.61
N GLU A 101 -7.78 -16.57 13.08
CA GLU A 101 -6.77 -15.53 13.30
C GLU A 101 -6.64 -15.16 14.79
N ASP A 102 -7.78 -14.92 15.46
CA ASP A 102 -7.82 -14.58 16.89
C ASP A 102 -7.29 -15.75 17.75
N LEU A 103 -7.70 -16.96 17.39
CA LEU A 103 -7.25 -18.17 18.05
C LEU A 103 -5.75 -18.41 17.87
N TYR A 104 -5.20 -18.16 16.68
CA TYR A 104 -3.75 -18.21 16.47
C TYR A 104 -3.04 -17.06 17.18
N ALA A 105 -3.64 -15.88 17.35
CA ALA A 105 -3.04 -14.81 18.15
C ALA A 105 -3.02 -15.12 19.66
N SER A 106 -3.79 -16.11 20.12
CA SER A 106 -3.83 -16.58 21.51
C SER A 106 -2.72 -17.59 21.85
N SER A 107 -2.77 -18.13 23.07
CA SER A 107 -1.84 -19.15 23.57
C SER A 107 -1.98 -20.52 22.90
N LEU A 108 -2.93 -20.72 21.97
CA LEU A 108 -3.12 -22.01 21.29
C LEU A 108 -1.83 -22.53 20.65
N LYS A 109 -1.09 -21.65 19.96
CA LYS A 109 0.18 -22.01 19.31
C LYS A 109 1.15 -22.63 20.30
N GLU A 110 1.33 -22.00 21.45
CA GLU A 110 2.24 -22.48 22.48
C GLU A 110 1.79 -23.83 23.03
N GLN A 111 0.50 -24.02 23.31
CA GLN A 111 0.00 -25.30 23.84
C GLN A 111 0.22 -26.45 22.87
N VAL A 112 -0.07 -26.23 21.58
CA VAL A 112 0.15 -27.26 20.56
C VAL A 112 1.64 -27.55 20.35
N PHE A 113 2.49 -26.54 20.40
CA PHE A 113 3.94 -26.74 20.26
C PHE A 113 4.55 -27.54 21.42
N HIS A 114 3.97 -27.44 22.62
CA HIS A 114 4.38 -28.19 23.82
C HIS A 114 3.63 -29.52 24.01
N ASP A 115 2.86 -29.99 23.01
CA ASP A 115 2.07 -31.22 23.06
C ASP A 115 0.98 -31.25 24.15
N ASN A 116 0.56 -30.10 24.66
CA ASN A 116 -0.54 -29.95 25.63
C ASN A 116 -1.91 -29.98 24.93
N LEU A 117 -2.23 -31.10 24.27
CA LEU A 117 -3.39 -31.19 23.39
C LEU A 117 -4.73 -31.03 24.10
N VAL A 118 -4.86 -31.51 25.34
CA VAL A 118 -6.10 -31.40 26.14
C VAL A 118 -6.43 -29.93 26.41
N GLU A 119 -5.43 -29.13 26.76
CA GLU A 119 -5.62 -27.70 26.98
C GLU A 119 -5.88 -26.97 25.66
N ALA A 120 -5.19 -27.37 24.58
CA ALA A 120 -5.45 -26.84 23.25
C ALA A 120 -6.90 -27.09 22.79
N ASP A 121 -7.44 -28.29 23.03
CA ASP A 121 -8.85 -28.62 22.74
C ASP A 121 -9.79 -27.73 23.56
N ARG A 122 -9.53 -27.59 24.87
CA ARG A 122 -10.29 -26.72 25.76
C ARG A 122 -10.33 -25.26 25.27
N LEU A 123 -9.21 -24.74 24.78
CA LEU A 123 -9.13 -23.37 24.24
C LEU A 123 -10.04 -23.18 23.01
N ILE A 124 -10.09 -24.15 22.10
CA ILE A 124 -10.96 -24.07 20.91
C ILE A 124 -12.44 -24.19 21.32
N GLU A 125 -12.76 -25.12 22.21
CA GLU A 125 -14.12 -25.28 22.73
C GLU A 125 -14.61 -24.01 23.41
N GLN A 126 -13.78 -23.43 24.29
CA GLN A 126 -14.09 -22.18 24.97
C GLN A 126 -14.27 -21.03 23.97
N ALA A 127 -13.37 -20.91 22.99
CA ALA A 127 -13.49 -19.89 21.95
C ALA A 127 -14.77 -20.06 21.11
N LEU A 128 -15.21 -21.29 20.85
CA LEU A 128 -16.47 -21.57 20.13
C LEU A 128 -17.72 -21.27 20.97
N LEU A 129 -17.66 -21.50 22.29
CA LEU A 129 -18.74 -21.18 23.22
C LEU A 129 -18.90 -19.67 23.40
N GLU A 130 -17.77 -18.96 23.51
CA GLU A 130 -17.72 -17.51 23.69
C GLU A 130 -17.81 -16.73 22.37
N TRP A 131 -17.87 -17.44 21.23
CA TRP A 131 -17.90 -16.82 19.91
C TRP A 131 -19.05 -15.85 19.78
N LYS A 132 -18.69 -14.60 19.44
CA LYS A 132 -19.63 -13.55 19.08
C LYS A 132 -19.28 -13.11 17.67
N THR A 133 -20.31 -12.89 16.86
CA THR A 133 -20.13 -12.31 15.53
C THR A 133 -19.34 -11.02 15.64
N PRO A 134 -18.19 -10.92 14.95
CA PRO A 134 -17.37 -9.72 14.96
C PRO A 134 -18.21 -8.53 14.50
N LYS A 135 -18.07 -7.39 15.17
CA LYS A 135 -18.59 -6.14 14.62
C LYS A 135 -17.68 -5.73 13.47
N GLY A 136 -18.27 -5.33 12.36
CA GLY A 136 -17.49 -4.77 11.27
C GLY A 136 -16.86 -3.46 11.72
N GLU A 137 -15.72 -3.15 11.15
CA GLU A 137 -14.96 -1.94 11.46
C GLU A 137 -14.34 -1.37 10.20
N VAL A 138 -14.07 -0.07 10.21
CA VAL A 138 -13.47 0.62 9.08
C VAL A 138 -12.08 1.11 9.43
N TYR A 139 -11.10 0.72 8.61
CA TYR A 139 -9.75 1.24 8.65
C TYR A 139 -9.59 2.33 7.61
N LEU A 140 -9.32 3.55 8.04
CA LEU A 140 -8.93 4.64 7.16
C LEU A 140 -7.41 4.65 7.04
N VAL A 141 -6.90 4.15 5.92
CA VAL A 141 -5.47 3.85 5.76
C VAL A 141 -4.83 4.77 4.72
N GLY A 142 -3.77 5.47 5.15
CA GLY A 142 -2.88 6.20 4.25
C GLY A 142 -1.96 5.26 3.49
N ALA A 143 -2.08 5.25 2.17
CA ALA A 143 -1.31 4.41 1.27
C ALA A 143 0.11 4.97 1.00
N GLY A 144 0.38 6.22 1.35
CA GLY A 144 1.59 6.89 0.90
C GLY A 144 1.47 7.45 -0.54
N PRO A 145 2.53 8.10 -1.05
CA PRO A 145 2.50 8.81 -2.33
C PRO A 145 2.60 7.91 -3.57
N GLY A 146 3.01 6.64 -3.42
CA GLY A 146 3.02 5.67 -4.52
C GLY A 146 3.93 4.48 -4.28
N ASP A 147 5.12 4.70 -3.73
CA ASP A 147 6.08 3.65 -3.38
C ASP A 147 5.51 2.71 -2.29
N PRO A 148 5.40 1.39 -2.56
CA PRO A 148 4.93 0.42 -1.57
C PRO A 148 5.78 0.34 -0.30
N GLU A 149 7.07 0.66 -0.37
CA GLU A 149 7.97 0.64 0.80
C GLU A 149 7.72 1.82 1.76
N LEU A 150 6.96 2.83 1.32
CA LEU A 150 6.53 3.94 2.17
C LEU A 150 5.23 3.64 2.93
N LEU A 151 4.66 2.45 2.78
CA LEU A 151 3.56 2.00 3.63
C LEU A 151 4.05 1.82 5.07
N THR A 152 3.21 2.24 6.02
CA THR A 152 3.48 1.92 7.42
C THR A 152 3.22 0.44 7.69
N LEU A 153 3.94 -0.14 8.65
CA LEU A 153 3.73 -1.53 9.06
C LEU A 153 2.28 -1.81 9.49
N LYS A 154 1.64 -0.81 10.13
CA LYS A 154 0.21 -0.91 10.51
C LYS A 154 -0.70 -0.90 9.29
N ALA A 155 -0.41 -0.08 8.27
CA ALA A 155 -1.17 -0.06 7.02
C ALA A 155 -1.13 -1.42 6.32
N LEU A 156 0.07 -1.97 6.10
CA LEU A 156 0.26 -3.29 5.48
C LEU A 156 -0.50 -4.39 6.24
N ARG A 157 -0.37 -4.41 7.58
CA ARG A 157 -1.07 -5.40 8.42
C ARG A 157 -2.59 -5.33 8.25
N LEU A 158 -3.17 -4.13 8.27
CA LEU A 158 -4.63 -3.97 8.13
C LEU A 158 -5.11 -4.26 6.70
N MET A 159 -4.33 -3.90 5.68
CA MET A 159 -4.61 -4.24 4.27
C MET A 159 -4.65 -5.76 4.03
N GLN A 160 -3.82 -6.52 4.74
CA GLN A 160 -3.83 -7.99 4.68
C GLN A 160 -4.98 -8.63 5.46
N GLN A 161 -5.57 -7.91 6.41
CA GLN A 161 -6.69 -8.40 7.24
C GLN A 161 -8.06 -8.02 6.72
N ALA A 162 -8.15 -7.00 5.86
CA ALA A 162 -9.39 -6.45 5.35
C ALA A 162 -10.13 -7.45 4.45
N ASP A 163 -11.45 -7.52 4.63
CA ASP A 163 -12.36 -8.29 3.77
C ASP A 163 -12.75 -7.52 2.51
N VAL A 164 -12.85 -6.19 2.66
CA VAL A 164 -13.20 -5.27 1.59
C VAL A 164 -12.19 -4.13 1.56
N VAL A 165 -11.62 -3.84 0.40
CA VAL A 165 -10.71 -2.71 0.18
C VAL A 165 -11.39 -1.71 -0.75
N ILE A 166 -11.71 -0.53 -0.22
CA ILE A 166 -12.29 0.58 -0.98
C ILE A 166 -11.18 1.60 -1.27
N TYR A 167 -10.82 1.78 -2.53
CA TYR A 167 -9.65 2.56 -2.94
C TYR A 167 -9.98 3.55 -4.06
N ASP A 168 -9.21 4.62 -4.13
CA ASP A 168 -9.34 5.64 -5.18
C ASP A 168 -8.16 5.61 -6.16
N ARG A 169 -8.19 6.52 -7.14
CA ARG A 169 -7.23 6.61 -8.24
C ARG A 169 -5.78 6.87 -7.79
N LEU A 170 -5.58 7.44 -6.60
CA LEU A 170 -4.24 7.84 -6.15
C LEU A 170 -3.47 6.69 -5.50
N VAL A 171 -4.10 5.54 -5.28
CA VAL A 171 -3.43 4.34 -4.78
C VAL A 171 -2.75 3.61 -5.94
N SER A 172 -1.45 3.34 -5.81
CA SER A 172 -0.67 2.70 -6.88
C SER A 172 -1.05 1.21 -7.05
N PRO A 173 -0.90 0.64 -8.26
CA PRO A 173 -1.13 -0.79 -8.49
C PRO A 173 -0.27 -1.69 -7.59
N ALA A 174 1.00 -1.34 -7.38
CA ALA A 174 1.92 -2.09 -6.54
C ALA A 174 1.46 -2.16 -5.07
N ILE A 175 0.86 -1.08 -4.54
CA ILE A 175 0.23 -1.10 -3.21
C ILE A 175 -1.01 -2.02 -3.20
N MET A 176 -1.81 -2.02 -4.25
CA MET A 176 -3.00 -2.88 -4.36
C MET A 176 -2.69 -4.37 -4.44
N GLU A 177 -1.47 -4.74 -4.84
CA GLU A 177 -0.97 -6.12 -4.82
C GLU A 177 -0.65 -6.63 -3.40
N LEU A 178 -0.36 -5.71 -2.46
CA LEU A 178 -0.10 -6.04 -1.06
C LEU A 178 -1.39 -6.30 -0.25
N CYS A 179 -2.54 -5.87 -0.78
CA CYS A 179 -3.84 -6.21 -0.21
C CYS A 179 -4.07 -7.73 -0.26
N ARG A 180 -4.86 -8.22 0.70
CA ARG A 180 -5.29 -9.63 0.75
C ARG A 180 -5.84 -10.10 -0.62
N ARG A 181 -5.41 -11.28 -1.09
CA ARG A 181 -5.70 -11.76 -2.46
C ARG A 181 -7.18 -12.04 -2.72
N ASP A 182 -7.89 -12.50 -1.71
CA ASP A 182 -9.32 -12.85 -1.70
C ASP A 182 -10.21 -11.71 -1.16
N ALA A 183 -9.65 -10.54 -0.85
CA ALA A 183 -10.46 -9.38 -0.47
C ALA A 183 -11.24 -8.82 -1.67
N THR A 184 -12.45 -8.36 -1.41
CA THR A 184 -13.24 -7.63 -2.40
C THR A 184 -12.64 -6.25 -2.61
N LYS A 185 -12.22 -5.92 -3.84
CA LYS A 185 -11.60 -4.63 -4.18
C LYS A 185 -12.62 -3.75 -4.89
N ILE A 186 -12.93 -2.58 -4.33
CA ILE A 186 -13.93 -1.64 -4.84
C ILE A 186 -13.25 -0.32 -5.19
N TYR A 187 -13.27 0.01 -6.47
CA TYR A 187 -12.73 1.26 -6.96
C TYR A 187 -13.77 2.38 -6.92
N VAL A 188 -13.45 3.49 -6.25
CA VAL A 188 -14.34 4.66 -6.09
C VAL A 188 -13.80 5.94 -6.74
N GLY A 189 -12.73 5.84 -7.55
CA GLY A 189 -12.11 7.00 -8.20
C GLY A 189 -12.90 7.55 -9.40
N LYS A 190 -12.81 8.86 -9.63
CA LYS A 190 -13.38 9.55 -10.81
C LYS A 190 -12.63 9.13 -12.08
N ALA A 191 -13.17 8.21 -12.87
CA ALA A 191 -12.81 8.08 -14.27
C ALA A 191 -13.52 9.20 -15.06
N ARG A 192 -12.81 9.91 -15.94
CA ARG A 192 -13.28 11.11 -16.68
C ARG A 192 -14.48 10.88 -17.62
N SER A 193 -15.17 9.74 -17.56
CA SER A 193 -16.24 9.37 -18.51
C SER A 193 -17.27 8.35 -17.99
N ASN A 194 -17.26 7.95 -16.70
CA ASN A 194 -18.29 7.04 -16.18
C ASN A 194 -18.80 7.51 -14.82
N HIS A 195 -20.12 7.47 -14.66
CA HIS A 195 -20.90 7.98 -13.53
C HIS A 195 -20.15 7.94 -12.19
N ALA A 196 -19.87 9.12 -11.66
CA ALA A 196 -19.21 9.29 -10.37
C ALA A 196 -20.08 8.71 -9.25
N VAL A 197 -19.47 7.98 -8.30
CA VAL A 197 -20.08 7.77 -6.99
C VAL A 197 -19.88 9.08 -6.21
N PRO A 198 -20.96 9.80 -5.83
CA PRO A 198 -20.83 10.97 -4.97
C PRO A 198 -20.12 10.61 -3.65
N GLN A 199 -19.53 11.58 -2.94
CA GLN A 199 -18.86 11.30 -1.67
C GLN A 199 -19.79 10.61 -0.66
N GLU A 200 -21.07 11.00 -0.65
CA GLU A 200 -22.13 10.33 0.14
C GLU A 200 -22.25 8.85 -0.21
N GLY A 201 -22.08 8.48 -1.49
CA GLY A 201 -22.09 7.08 -1.92
C GLY A 201 -20.87 6.30 -1.41
N ILE A 202 -19.70 6.94 -1.28
CA ILE A 202 -18.52 6.30 -0.67
C ILE A 202 -18.76 6.05 0.82
N ASN A 203 -19.28 7.05 1.52
CA ASN A 203 -19.56 6.94 2.96
C ASN A 203 -20.62 5.86 3.23
N ALA A 204 -21.68 5.81 2.42
CA ALA A 204 -22.72 4.79 2.49
C ALA A 204 -22.15 3.38 2.26
N LEU A 205 -21.23 3.20 1.30
CA LEU A 205 -20.57 1.90 1.08
C LEU A 205 -19.75 1.46 2.31
N LEU A 206 -19.02 2.38 2.94
CA LEU A 206 -18.24 2.06 4.14
C LEU A 206 -19.15 1.55 5.27
N VAL A 207 -20.27 2.25 5.51
CA VAL A 207 -21.26 1.85 6.52
C VAL A 207 -21.93 0.53 6.14
N GLU A 208 -22.30 0.35 4.88
CA GLU A 208 -22.95 -0.86 4.38
C GLU A 208 -22.08 -2.10 4.65
N TYR A 209 -20.82 -2.10 4.22
CA TYR A 209 -19.93 -3.24 4.40
C TYR A 209 -19.59 -3.48 5.87
N ALA A 210 -19.37 -2.42 6.65
CA ALA A 210 -19.13 -2.57 8.09
C ALA A 210 -20.37 -3.12 8.83
N SER A 211 -21.59 -2.72 8.42
CA SER A 211 -22.83 -3.24 9.02
C SER A 211 -23.04 -4.74 8.78
N LYS A 212 -22.41 -5.30 7.74
CA LYS A 212 -22.39 -6.75 7.44
C LYS A 212 -21.36 -7.52 8.27
N GLY A 213 -20.67 -6.88 9.22
CA GLY A 213 -19.64 -7.50 10.06
C GLY A 213 -18.26 -7.55 9.42
N GLN A 214 -18.06 -6.94 8.26
CA GLN A 214 -16.80 -7.02 7.51
C GLN A 214 -15.78 -5.98 7.95
N ARG A 215 -14.50 -6.33 7.85
CA ARG A 215 -13.38 -5.40 8.06
C ARG A 215 -13.13 -4.64 6.76
N VAL A 216 -13.40 -3.34 6.76
CA VAL A 216 -13.33 -2.50 5.56
C VAL A 216 -12.08 -1.63 5.60
N CYS A 217 -11.19 -1.76 4.62
CA CYS A 217 -10.05 -0.88 4.44
C CYS A 217 -10.39 0.21 3.42
N ARG A 218 -10.59 1.44 3.87
CA ARG A 218 -10.64 2.62 3.02
C ARG A 218 -9.21 3.11 2.79
N LEU A 219 -8.65 2.69 1.65
CA LEU A 219 -7.29 2.99 1.26
C LEU A 219 -7.24 4.31 0.47
N LYS A 220 -6.45 5.27 0.95
CA LYS A 220 -6.39 6.64 0.43
C LYS A 220 -4.96 6.98 0.06
N GLY A 221 -4.75 7.59 -1.10
CA GLY A 221 -3.42 8.09 -1.49
C GLY A 221 -2.89 9.13 -0.51
N GLY A 222 -1.60 9.05 -0.19
CA GLY A 222 -0.94 9.93 0.78
C GLY A 222 -1.39 9.65 2.22
N ASP A 223 -1.80 10.71 2.91
CA ASP A 223 -2.32 10.66 4.28
C ASP A 223 -3.85 10.91 4.31
N PRO A 224 -4.63 10.18 5.14
CA PRO A 224 -6.09 10.34 5.17
C PRO A 224 -6.59 11.74 5.53
N PHE A 225 -5.83 12.50 6.33
CA PHE A 225 -6.23 13.78 6.90
C PHE A 225 -5.57 14.99 6.22
N ILE A 226 -4.60 14.79 5.33
CA ILE A 226 -4.01 15.87 4.54
C ILE A 226 -4.69 15.92 3.17
N PHE A 227 -5.67 16.82 3.02
CA PHE A 227 -6.48 17.00 1.80
C PHE A 227 -7.18 15.73 1.27
N GLY A 228 -7.26 14.68 2.09
CA GLY A 228 -7.87 13.40 1.74
C GLY A 228 -9.38 13.31 2.01
N ARG A 229 -10.00 14.30 2.66
CA ARG A 229 -11.40 14.26 3.14
C ARG A 229 -11.70 13.14 4.14
N GLY A 230 -10.67 12.59 4.80
CA GLY A 230 -10.86 11.52 5.78
C GLY A 230 -11.72 11.90 6.99
N GLY A 231 -11.75 13.19 7.36
CA GLY A 231 -12.59 13.69 8.44
C GLY A 231 -14.09 13.55 8.15
N GLU A 232 -14.52 13.86 6.92
CA GLU A 232 -15.91 13.72 6.48
C GLU A 232 -16.35 12.25 6.50
N GLU A 233 -15.48 11.35 5.99
CA GLU A 233 -15.74 9.90 5.97
C GLU A 233 -15.93 9.36 7.41
N ILE A 234 -15.14 9.83 8.37
CA ILE A 234 -15.23 9.40 9.78
C ILE A 234 -16.48 9.92 10.48
N GLN A 235 -16.91 11.15 10.20
CA GLN A 235 -18.11 11.72 10.82
C GLN A 235 -19.35 10.87 10.52
N GLU A 236 -19.48 10.40 9.28
CA GLU A 236 -20.56 9.49 8.87
C GLU A 236 -20.46 8.12 9.57
N LEU A 237 -19.26 7.56 9.69
CA LEU A 237 -19.04 6.29 10.41
C LEU A 237 -19.42 6.42 11.89
N PHE A 238 -19.04 7.52 12.52
CA PHE A 238 -19.42 7.82 13.90
C PHE A 238 -20.94 7.96 14.05
N ALA A 239 -21.59 8.69 13.14
CA ALA A 239 -23.06 8.84 13.15
C ALA A 239 -23.79 7.50 12.97
N ALA A 240 -23.22 6.58 12.20
CA ALA A 240 -23.73 5.22 12.00
C ALA A 240 -23.37 4.24 13.14
N GLY A 241 -22.61 4.67 14.15
CA GLY A 241 -22.15 3.80 15.25
C GLY A 241 -21.16 2.71 14.82
N VAL A 242 -20.47 2.91 13.69
CA VAL A 242 -19.48 1.98 13.14
C VAL A 242 -18.12 2.23 13.80
N PRO A 243 -17.48 1.22 14.42
CA PRO A 243 -16.11 1.34 14.90
C PRO A 243 -15.14 1.66 13.75
N PHE A 244 -14.21 2.58 13.99
CA PHE A 244 -13.21 2.94 12.99
C PHE A 244 -11.83 3.17 13.60
N GLN A 245 -10.79 3.02 12.77
CA GLN A 245 -9.41 3.33 13.10
C GLN A 245 -8.78 4.14 11.97
N VAL A 246 -7.91 5.07 12.32
CA VAL A 246 -7.12 5.83 11.34
C VAL A 246 -5.67 5.38 11.41
N VAL A 247 -5.08 5.13 10.25
CA VAL A 247 -3.66 4.86 10.09
C VAL A 247 -3.06 5.95 9.21
N PRO A 248 -2.17 6.79 9.76
CA PRO A 248 -1.55 7.84 8.97
C PRO A 248 -0.67 7.23 7.88
N GLY A 249 -0.49 8.01 6.80
CA GLY A 249 0.38 7.65 5.69
C GLY A 249 1.45 8.71 5.48
N ILE A 250 2.48 8.37 4.71
CA ILE A 250 3.42 9.37 4.22
C ILE A 250 2.68 10.29 3.25
N THR A 251 2.53 11.56 3.61
CA THR A 251 1.88 12.53 2.71
C THR A 251 2.74 12.84 1.50
N ALA A 252 2.11 13.29 0.41
CA ALA A 252 2.83 13.60 -0.84
C ALA A 252 3.95 14.63 -0.63
N ALA A 253 3.75 15.63 0.24
CA ALA A 253 4.81 16.59 0.59
C ALA A 253 6.08 15.92 1.11
N SER A 254 5.95 15.02 2.09
CA SER A 254 7.10 14.34 2.69
C SER A 254 7.80 13.42 1.69
N GLY A 255 7.04 12.62 0.95
CA GLY A 255 7.63 11.70 -0.04
C GLY A 255 8.29 12.42 -1.21
N CYS A 256 7.58 13.38 -1.83
CA CYS A 256 8.14 14.17 -2.94
C CYS A 256 9.37 14.98 -2.48
N SER A 257 9.33 15.58 -1.29
CA SER A 257 10.47 16.30 -0.73
C SER A 257 11.73 15.42 -0.65
N ALA A 258 11.60 14.24 -0.03
CA ALA A 258 12.71 13.34 0.15
C ALA A 258 13.23 12.77 -1.19
N TYR A 259 12.33 12.32 -2.07
CA TYR A 259 12.72 11.67 -3.34
C TYR A 259 13.13 12.67 -4.42
N ALA A 260 12.77 13.94 -4.29
CA ALA A 260 13.22 15.01 -5.18
C ALA A 260 14.49 15.73 -4.70
N GLY A 261 15.03 15.37 -3.52
CA GLY A 261 16.17 16.06 -2.93
C GLY A 261 15.88 17.50 -2.51
N ILE A 262 14.61 17.83 -2.19
CA ILE A 262 14.18 19.19 -1.83
C ILE A 262 13.64 19.16 -0.40
N PRO A 263 14.45 19.44 0.63
CA PRO A 263 13.98 19.42 2.01
C PRO A 263 12.93 20.51 2.23
N LEU A 264 11.82 20.20 2.90
CA LEU A 264 10.77 21.21 3.16
C LEU A 264 11.22 22.32 4.12
N THR A 265 12.27 22.08 4.90
CA THR A 265 12.85 23.05 5.83
C THR A 265 14.36 23.01 5.74
N HIS A 266 14.99 24.18 5.85
CA HIS A 266 16.43 24.29 6.01
C HIS A 266 16.74 25.57 6.78
N ARG A 267 17.68 25.51 7.74
CA ARG A 267 17.91 26.60 8.72
C ARG A 267 18.13 27.97 8.06
N ALA A 268 18.78 27.99 6.91
CA ALA A 268 19.07 29.23 6.17
C ALA A 268 17.94 29.71 5.24
N TYR A 269 16.95 28.87 4.91
CA TYR A 269 15.97 29.13 3.85
C TYR A 269 14.52 29.18 4.35
N ALA A 270 14.11 28.24 5.20
CA ALA A 270 12.71 28.12 5.61
C ALA A 270 12.58 27.69 7.07
N GLN A 271 11.85 28.50 7.85
CA GLN A 271 11.51 28.22 9.25
C GLN A 271 10.08 27.69 9.39
N SER A 272 9.28 27.76 8.32
CA SER A 272 7.91 27.27 8.28
C SER A 272 7.62 26.58 6.95
N VAL A 273 6.65 25.66 6.99
CA VAL A 273 6.13 24.95 5.82
C VAL A 273 4.62 25.14 5.81
N ARG A 274 4.06 25.54 4.66
CA ARG A 274 2.61 25.71 4.51
C ARG A 274 2.09 24.76 3.45
N PHE A 275 1.17 23.89 3.85
CA PHE A 275 0.45 23.00 2.95
C PHE A 275 -0.82 23.69 2.48
N LEU A 276 -0.97 23.81 1.16
CA LEU A 276 -2.04 24.56 0.52
C LEU A 276 -2.71 23.68 -0.53
N THR A 277 -3.98 23.95 -0.82
CA THR A 277 -4.68 23.35 -1.95
C THR A 277 -4.91 24.39 -3.03
N GLY A 278 -4.55 24.06 -4.27
CA GLY A 278 -4.86 24.87 -5.45
C GLY A 278 -6.23 24.54 -6.07
N HIS A 279 -7.09 23.80 -5.37
CA HIS A 279 -8.42 23.49 -5.88
C HIS A 279 -9.28 24.77 -5.95
N LEU A 280 -9.73 25.10 -7.15
CA LEU A 280 -10.55 26.27 -7.41
C LEU A 280 -12.00 25.99 -7.00
N LYS A 281 -12.43 26.48 -5.84
CA LYS A 281 -13.86 26.72 -5.61
C LYS A 281 -14.17 28.03 -6.36
N GLU A 282 -14.97 27.99 -7.41
CA GLU A 282 -15.40 29.19 -8.18
C GLU A 282 -14.32 29.88 -9.04
N GLY A 283 -13.35 29.15 -9.60
CA GLY A 283 -12.47 29.66 -10.67
C GLY A 283 -11.33 30.59 -10.20
N SER A 284 -11.18 30.81 -8.89
CA SER A 284 -9.95 31.39 -8.30
C SER A 284 -9.60 30.70 -6.98
N PRO A 285 -8.32 30.52 -6.65
CA PRO A 285 -7.94 30.06 -5.31
C PRO A 285 -8.21 31.20 -4.33
N GLU A 286 -9.11 31.03 -3.37
CA GLU A 286 -9.25 31.94 -2.23
C GLU A 286 -8.12 31.68 -1.23
N LEU A 287 -6.91 32.07 -1.61
CA LEU A 287 -5.73 31.96 -0.77
C LEU A 287 -5.41 33.31 -0.10
N PRO A 288 -4.89 33.32 1.13
CA PRO A 288 -4.49 34.56 1.81
C PRO A 288 -3.15 35.05 1.25
N TRP A 289 -3.19 35.61 0.04
CA TRP A 289 -2.00 35.94 -0.77
C TRP A 289 -0.95 36.74 -0.02
N ASP A 290 -1.37 37.75 0.75
CA ASP A 290 -0.47 38.60 1.54
C ASP A 290 0.34 37.82 2.60
N GLU A 291 -0.19 36.69 3.09
CA GLU A 291 0.54 35.83 4.03
C GLU A 291 1.46 34.81 3.32
N LEU A 292 1.22 34.56 2.03
CA LEU A 292 1.96 33.57 1.25
C LEU A 292 3.24 34.13 0.63
N VAL A 293 3.43 35.46 0.63
CA VAL A 293 4.62 36.10 0.05
C VAL A 293 5.81 36.23 1.02
N TYR A 294 5.68 35.79 2.28
CA TYR A 294 6.79 35.79 3.24
C TYR A 294 8.00 34.98 2.70
N GLN A 295 9.22 35.50 2.87
CA GLN A 295 10.41 34.93 2.22
C GLN A 295 10.94 33.64 2.88
N ASN A 296 10.87 33.54 4.23
CA ASN A 296 11.50 32.43 4.96
C ASN A 296 10.54 31.25 5.19
N GLN A 297 9.76 30.89 4.16
CA GLN A 297 8.83 29.76 4.21
C GLN A 297 8.94 28.88 2.97
N THR A 298 8.48 27.65 3.08
CA THR A 298 8.26 26.76 1.94
C THR A 298 6.77 26.54 1.74
N LEU A 299 6.25 26.90 0.58
CA LEU A 299 4.87 26.62 0.20
C LEU A 299 4.83 25.28 -0.53
N VAL A 300 3.87 24.43 -0.15
CA VAL A 300 3.63 23.15 -0.82
C VAL A 300 2.18 23.12 -1.30
N LEU A 301 1.99 23.19 -2.61
CA LEU A 301 0.69 23.25 -3.26
C LEU A 301 0.27 21.86 -3.75
N TYR A 302 -0.83 21.37 -3.19
CA TYR A 302 -1.54 20.18 -3.63
C TYR A 302 -2.60 20.56 -4.67
N MET A 303 -2.81 19.69 -5.66
CA MET A 303 -3.87 19.88 -6.68
C MET A 303 -3.77 21.23 -7.43
N GLY A 304 -2.58 21.82 -7.53
CA GLY A 304 -2.35 23.15 -8.11
C GLY A 304 -2.15 23.19 -9.63
N LEU A 305 -1.99 22.04 -10.31
CA LEU A 305 -1.55 22.00 -11.71
C LEU A 305 -2.39 22.86 -12.66
N VAL A 306 -3.72 22.76 -12.58
CA VAL A 306 -4.65 23.48 -13.48
C VAL A 306 -4.67 24.98 -13.19
N GLY A 307 -4.38 25.40 -11.96
CA GLY A 307 -4.38 26.80 -11.54
C GLY A 307 -3.00 27.40 -11.35
N LEU A 308 -1.93 26.71 -11.79
CA LEU A 308 -0.56 27.04 -11.43
C LEU A 308 -0.15 28.43 -11.94
N GLU A 309 -0.45 28.74 -13.19
CA GLU A 309 -0.17 30.05 -13.81
C GLU A 309 -0.77 31.20 -12.98
N LYS A 310 -2.07 31.13 -12.69
CA LYS A 310 -2.79 32.12 -11.89
C LYS A 310 -2.28 32.22 -10.45
N ILE A 311 -1.83 31.11 -9.85
CA ILE A 311 -1.21 31.11 -8.51
C ILE A 311 0.13 31.85 -8.56
N CYS A 312 0.96 31.61 -9.58
CA CYS A 312 2.23 32.29 -9.77
C CYS A 312 2.03 33.80 -9.97
N GLU A 313 1.10 34.19 -10.86
CA GLU A 313 0.73 35.59 -11.10
C GLU A 313 0.31 36.29 -9.81
N LYS A 314 -0.60 35.68 -9.03
CA LYS A 314 -1.08 36.26 -7.77
C LYS A 314 0.02 36.39 -6.72
N LEU A 315 0.91 35.42 -6.61
CA LEU A 315 2.04 35.52 -5.68
C LEU A 315 2.96 36.70 -6.06
N ILE A 316 3.24 36.87 -7.36
CA ILE A 316 4.07 37.99 -7.85
C ILE A 316 3.37 39.34 -7.63
N GLU A 317 2.08 39.44 -7.98
CA GLU A 317 1.26 40.65 -7.76
C GLU A 317 1.26 41.10 -6.30
N HIS A 318 1.22 40.16 -5.37
CA HIS A 318 1.22 40.43 -3.93
C HIS A 318 2.63 40.60 -3.33
N GLY A 319 3.67 40.65 -4.16
CA GLY A 319 5.03 41.03 -3.74
C GLY A 319 6.02 39.89 -3.58
N GLN A 320 5.72 38.68 -4.06
CA GLN A 320 6.72 37.62 -4.17
C GLN A 320 7.69 37.91 -5.32
N ARG A 321 8.95 37.52 -5.15
CA ARG A 321 9.98 37.70 -6.17
C ARG A 321 9.70 36.79 -7.40
N PRO A 322 9.75 37.29 -8.65
CA PRO A 322 9.55 36.46 -9.85
C PRO A 322 10.58 35.34 -10.01
N ASP A 323 11.79 35.54 -9.49
CA ASP A 323 12.90 34.58 -9.50
C ASP A 323 12.81 33.53 -8.36
N MET A 324 11.73 33.53 -7.56
CA MET A 324 11.55 32.58 -6.46
C MET A 324 11.60 31.14 -7.01
N PRO A 325 12.48 30.27 -6.51
CA PRO A 325 12.61 28.91 -7.00
C PRO A 325 11.31 28.09 -6.81
N VAL A 326 10.98 27.32 -7.84
CA VAL A 326 9.81 26.43 -7.87
C VAL A 326 10.24 25.07 -8.39
N ALA A 327 9.79 24.01 -7.74
CA ALA A 327 9.84 22.66 -8.26
C ALA A 327 8.43 22.08 -8.38
N LEU A 328 8.15 21.44 -9.50
CA LEU A 328 6.96 20.64 -9.69
C LEU A 328 7.35 19.16 -9.82
N ILE A 329 6.81 18.34 -8.94
CA ILE A 329 7.06 16.91 -8.86
C ILE A 329 5.81 16.19 -9.33
N SER A 330 5.90 15.46 -10.43
CA SER A 330 4.85 14.55 -10.93
C SER A 330 5.14 13.13 -10.47
N LYS A 331 4.09 12.40 -10.07
CA LYS A 331 4.17 10.99 -9.64
C LYS A 331 5.33 10.72 -8.65
N GLY A 332 5.45 11.59 -7.64
CA GLY A 332 6.55 11.50 -6.68
C GLY A 332 6.63 10.12 -6.03
N THR A 333 7.86 9.66 -5.78
CA THR A 333 8.22 8.33 -5.24
C THR A 333 7.99 7.14 -6.15
N THR A 334 7.35 7.30 -7.32
CA THR A 334 7.19 6.18 -8.27
C THR A 334 8.34 6.14 -9.27
N PRO A 335 8.55 5.00 -9.97
CA PRO A 335 9.54 4.90 -11.04
C PRO A 335 9.30 5.91 -12.19
N GLU A 336 8.10 6.44 -12.34
CA GLU A 336 7.74 7.45 -13.33
C GLU A 336 7.82 8.89 -12.78
N GLN A 337 8.48 9.10 -11.63
CA GLN A 337 8.69 10.41 -11.05
C GLN A 337 9.35 11.34 -12.07
N LYS A 338 8.80 12.55 -12.20
CA LYS A 338 9.41 13.63 -12.98
C LYS A 338 9.49 14.87 -12.14
N VAL A 339 10.63 15.54 -12.14
CA VAL A 339 10.79 16.82 -11.45
C VAL A 339 11.19 17.89 -12.44
N LEU A 340 10.43 18.97 -12.43
CA LEU A 340 10.65 20.16 -13.24
C LEU A 340 11.00 21.32 -12.32
N VAL A 341 12.12 21.99 -12.57
CA VAL A 341 12.59 23.12 -11.78
C VAL A 341 12.53 24.40 -12.61
N GLY A 342 12.12 25.47 -11.96
CA GLY A 342 12.03 26.80 -12.54
C GLY A 342 11.89 27.87 -11.48
N THR A 343 11.26 28.95 -11.87
CA THR A 343 10.93 30.11 -11.04
C THR A 343 9.44 30.37 -11.11
N LEU A 344 8.92 31.23 -10.23
CA LEU A 344 7.52 31.66 -10.33
C LEU A 344 7.20 32.24 -11.71
N ALA A 345 8.16 32.92 -12.35
CA ALA A 345 7.98 33.54 -13.67
C ALA A 345 7.90 32.54 -14.84
N ASP A 346 8.49 31.34 -14.74
CA ASP A 346 8.65 30.43 -15.89
C ASP A 346 8.04 29.03 -15.72
N ILE A 347 7.71 28.63 -14.49
CA ILE A 347 7.32 27.24 -14.20
C ILE A 347 6.06 26.83 -14.94
N ALA A 348 5.10 27.73 -15.13
CA ALA A 348 3.85 27.46 -15.84
C ALA A 348 4.11 27.08 -17.31
N SER A 349 4.91 27.88 -18.02
CA SER A 349 5.28 27.60 -19.41
C SER A 349 6.06 26.29 -19.54
N LYS A 350 7.03 26.04 -18.63
CA LYS A 350 7.79 24.80 -18.61
C LYS A 350 6.89 23.56 -18.41
N VAL A 351 5.84 23.66 -17.61
CA VAL A 351 4.88 22.57 -17.38
C VAL A 351 4.11 22.22 -18.65
N GLU A 352 3.66 23.24 -19.39
CA GLU A 352 2.95 23.06 -20.66
C GLU A 352 3.84 22.42 -21.72
N GLU A 353 5.07 22.92 -21.87
CA GLU A 353 6.08 22.42 -22.81
C GLU A 353 6.44 20.94 -22.54
N ASN A 354 6.54 20.55 -21.27
CA ASN A 354 6.90 19.19 -20.87
C ASN A 354 5.68 18.25 -20.73
N HIS A 355 4.47 18.74 -21.01
CA HIS A 355 3.21 18.00 -20.95
C HIS A 355 3.03 17.22 -19.64
N ILE A 356 3.35 17.85 -18.50
CA ILE A 356 3.29 17.18 -17.20
C ILE A 356 1.82 16.91 -16.82
N GLN A 357 1.56 15.71 -16.29
CA GLN A 357 0.22 15.27 -15.90
C GLN A 357 0.11 15.05 -14.39
N ALA A 358 -1.12 15.21 -13.88
CA ALA A 358 -1.47 14.91 -12.49
C ALA A 358 -1.39 13.40 -12.20
N PRO A 359 -1.08 12.98 -10.95
CA PRO A 359 -0.91 13.82 -9.76
C PRO A 359 0.44 14.55 -9.72
N THR A 360 0.42 15.80 -9.28
CA THR A 360 1.60 16.63 -9.08
C THR A 360 1.56 17.33 -7.73
N LEU A 361 2.74 17.68 -7.24
CA LEU A 361 2.97 18.53 -6.08
C LEU A 361 3.91 19.66 -6.48
N THR A 362 3.56 20.90 -6.14
CA THR A 362 4.45 22.05 -6.39
C THR A 362 5.04 22.53 -5.07
N ILE A 363 6.36 22.71 -5.04
CA ILE A 363 7.10 23.27 -3.91
C ILE A 363 7.66 24.62 -4.36
N ILE A 364 7.37 25.68 -3.60
CA ILE A 364 7.84 27.05 -3.86
C ILE A 364 8.66 27.50 -2.65
N GLY A 365 9.89 27.95 -2.89
CA GLY A 365 10.79 28.44 -1.85
C GLY A 365 12.26 28.16 -2.16
N ASP A 366 13.15 28.90 -1.51
CA ASP A 366 14.59 28.82 -1.76
C ASP A 366 15.19 27.42 -1.49
N VAL A 367 14.51 26.57 -0.70
CA VAL A 367 14.91 25.17 -0.48
C VAL A 367 15.02 24.35 -1.77
N VAL A 368 14.33 24.75 -2.84
CA VAL A 368 14.43 24.09 -4.16
C VAL A 368 15.85 24.18 -4.72
N SER A 369 16.60 25.24 -4.41
CA SER A 369 18.00 25.40 -4.86
C SER A 369 18.94 24.32 -4.30
N LEU A 370 18.55 23.65 -3.21
CA LEU A 370 19.35 22.56 -2.62
C LEU A 370 19.28 21.26 -3.42
N ARG A 371 18.34 21.13 -4.38
CA ARG A 371 18.14 19.92 -5.16
C ARG A 371 19.43 19.41 -5.79
N GLU A 372 20.20 20.28 -6.45
CA GLU A 372 21.41 19.87 -7.17
C GLU A 372 22.46 19.20 -6.25
N GLN A 373 22.45 19.53 -4.96
CA GLN A 373 23.37 18.98 -3.97
C GLN A 373 22.81 17.73 -3.27
N LEU A 374 21.49 17.60 -3.19
CA LEU A 374 20.80 16.60 -2.37
C LEU A 374 20.05 15.54 -3.19
N GLN A 375 20.02 15.67 -4.52
CA GLN A 375 19.44 14.67 -5.40
C GLN A 375 20.23 13.36 -5.28
N TRP A 376 19.55 12.31 -4.81
CA TRP A 376 20.12 10.97 -4.60
C TRP A 376 19.45 9.89 -5.46
N GLN A 377 18.34 10.24 -6.14
CA GLN A 377 17.70 9.44 -7.16
C GLN A 377 17.77 10.18 -8.50
N ASP A 378 17.97 9.43 -9.57
CA ASP A 378 18.10 9.95 -10.94
C ASP A 378 16.79 10.52 -11.51
#